data_AF-A0A2H9MYH2-F1
#
_entry.id   AF-A0A2H9MYH2-F1
#
_cell.length_a   1.000
_cell.length_b   1.000
_cell.length_c   1.000
_cell.angle_alpha   90.00
_cell.angle_beta   90.00
_cell.angle_gamma   90.00
#
_symmetry.space_group_name_H-M   'P 1'
#
loop_
_entity.id
_entity.type
_entity.pdbx_description
1 polymer ?
#
loop_
_entity_poly.entity_id
_entity_poly.type
_entity_poly.pdbx_seq_one_letter_code
_entity_poly.pdbx_strand_id
1 'polypeptide(L)' 'GKNIRIASDTPVLYKNKVIAVGKAVLSSNMISDFKRGMAVRVRDSLKSHTGESSL' A
#
# COMPACT_ATOMS: atom_id res chain seq x y z
N GLY A 1 1.94 8.23 -4.92
CA GLY A 1 3.16 8.39 -5.73
C GLY A 1 2.80 8.88 -7.13
N LYS A 2 3.72 9.52 -7.86
CA LYS A 2 3.42 10.16 -9.16
C LYS A 2 3.67 9.26 -10.39
N ASN A 3 4.19 8.04 -10.20
CA ASN A 3 4.56 7.14 -11.29
C ASN A 3 4.16 5.68 -10.99
N ILE A 4 2.90 5.47 -10.59
CA ILE A 4 2.39 4.12 -10.32
C ILE A 4 1.78 3.59 -11.62
N ARG A 5 2.22 2.42 -12.06
CA ARG A 5 1.69 1.74 -13.25
C ARG A 5 0.81 0.57 -12.83
N ILE A 6 -0.23 0.27 -13.59
CA ILE A 6 -1.07 -0.91 -13.34
C ILE A 6 -0.18 -2.16 -13.31
N ALA A 7 -0.48 -3.08 -12.38
CA ALA A 7 0.27 -4.30 -12.08
C ALA A 7 1.72 -4.10 -11.59
N SER A 8 2.15 -2.87 -11.29
CA SER A 8 3.46 -2.64 -10.65
C SER A 8 3.46 -3.05 -9.17
N ASP A 9 4.62 -3.48 -8.69
CA ASP A 9 4.83 -3.70 -7.26
C ASP A 9 4.85 -2.34 -6.57
N THR A 10 3.92 -2.13 -5.63
CA THR A 10 3.64 -0.82 -5.06
C THR A 10 3.65 -0.90 -3.53
N PRO A 11 4.52 -0.13 -2.85
CA PRO A 11 4.46 0.01 -1.41
C PRO A 11 3.27 0.90 -1.01
N VAL A 12 2.60 0.55 0.08
CA VAL A 12 1.56 1.36 0.72
C VAL A 12 2.19 2.03 1.93
N LEU A 13 2.09 3.37 1.98
CA LEU A 13 2.72 4.17 3.03
C LEU A 13 1.66 4.82 3.93
N TYR A 14 1.97 4.91 5.21
CA TYR A 14 1.27 5.75 6.19
C TYR A 14 2.30 6.52 7.01
N LYS A 15 2.13 7.84 7.14
CA LYS A 15 3.10 8.74 7.82
C LYS A 15 4.55 8.53 7.34
N ASN A 16 4.73 8.42 6.02
CA ASN A 16 6.02 8.18 5.37
C ASN A 16 6.73 6.87 5.75
N LYS A 17 6.02 5.92 6.38
CA LYS A 17 6.50 4.56 6.65
C LYS A 17 5.77 3.57 5.76
N VAL A 18 6.49 2.61 5.20
CA VAL A 18 5.87 1.48 4.49
C VAL A 18 5.09 0.66 5.51
N ILE A 19 3.84 0.32 5.22
CA ILE A 19 2.98 -0.53 6.07
C ILE A 19 2.56 -1.81 5.35
N ALA A 20 2.62 -1.83 4.02
CA ALA A 20 2.29 -2.99 3.22
C ALA A 20 2.93 -2.91 1.83
N VAL A 21 2.93 -4.03 1.13
CA VAL A 21 3.31 -4.14 -0.28
C VAL A 21 2.24 -4.89 -1.05
N GLY A 22 1.98 -4.44 -2.28
CA GLY A 22 0.93 -5.01 -3.12
C GLY A 22 1.17 -4.82 -4.60
N LYS A 23 0.19 -5.21 -5.40
CA LYS A 23 0.12 -4.94 -6.83
C LYS A 23 -0.85 -3.78 -7.07
N ALA A 24 -0.40 -2.75 -7.77
CA ALA A 24 -1.28 -1.67 -8.20
C ALA A 24 -2.37 -2.20 -9.13
N VAL A 25 -3.62 -1.89 -8.81
CA VAL A 25 -4.77 -2.16 -9.68
C VAL A 25 -5.03 -0.95 -10.59
N LEU A 26 -4.69 0.25 -10.11
CA LEU A 26 -4.88 1.52 -10.81
C LEU A 26 -3.55 2.26 -11.00
N SER A 27 -3.46 3.09 -12.04
CA SER A 27 -2.31 3.98 -12.24
C SER A 27 -2.38 5.19 -11.31
N SER A 28 -1.28 5.94 -11.16
CA SER A 28 -1.23 7.13 -10.29
C SER A 28 -2.30 8.17 -10.62
N ASN A 29 -2.59 8.37 -11.90
CA ASN A 29 -3.58 9.34 -12.38
C ASN A 29 -5.01 8.87 -12.07
N MET A 30 -5.26 7.56 -12.18
CA MET A 30 -6.55 7.01 -11.81
C MET A 30 -6.75 7.08 -10.29
N ILE A 31 -5.71 6.78 -9.51
CA ILE A 31 -5.74 6.82 -8.04
C ILE A 31 -6.06 8.23 -7.52
N SER A 32 -5.55 9.31 -8.15
CA SER A 32 -5.78 10.68 -7.67
C SER A 32 -7.24 11.10 -7.70
N ASP A 33 -7.98 10.64 -8.71
CA ASP A 33 -9.40 11.00 -8.89
C ASP A 33 -10.33 9.93 -8.29
N PHE A 34 -9.78 8.82 -7.81
CA PHE A 34 -10.50 7.67 -7.32
C PHE A 34 -11.20 7.95 -5.98
N LYS A 35 -12.50 7.69 -5.92
CA LYS A 35 -13.31 7.89 -4.70
C LYS A 35 -13.67 6.60 -3.96
N ARG A 36 -13.78 5.47 -4.67
CA ARG A 36 -14.24 4.20 -4.11
C ARG A 36 -13.77 3.00 -4.93
N GLY A 37 -13.51 1.87 -4.27
CA GLY A 37 -13.04 0.62 -4.86
C GLY A 37 -11.62 0.27 -4.40
N MET A 38 -10.89 -0.53 -5.20
CA MET A 38 -9.54 -1.00 -4.85
C MET A 38 -8.46 -0.37 -5.73
N ALA A 39 -7.52 0.37 -5.13
CA ALA A 39 -6.37 0.97 -5.82
C ALA A 39 -5.13 0.06 -5.87
N VAL A 40 -4.89 -0.70 -4.78
CA VAL A 40 -3.77 -1.63 -4.64
C VAL A 40 -4.29 -2.91 -3.99
N ARG A 41 -3.99 -4.06 -4.59
CA ARG A 41 -4.24 -5.37 -3.96
C ARG A 41 -3.04 -5.73 -3.10
N VAL A 42 -3.20 -5.68 -1.78
CA VAL A 42 -2.15 -6.00 -0.81
C VAL A 42 -1.79 -7.49 -0.92
N ARG A 43 -0.49 -7.80 -0.91
CA ARG A 43 0.06 -9.18 -0.89
C ARG A 43 0.65 -9.52 0.46
N ASP A 44 1.31 -8.55 1.09
CA ASP A 44 1.90 -8.68 2.41
C ASP A 44 1.85 -7.35 3.17
N SER A 45 1.81 -7.41 4.49
CA SER A 45 1.74 -6.26 5.38
C SER A 45 2.77 -6.38 6.48
N LEU A 46 3.39 -5.26 6.86
CA LEU A 46 4.19 -5.23 8.08
C LEU A 46 3.26 -5.44 9.27
N LYS A 47 3.27 -6.65 9.84
CA LYS A 47 2.64 -6.90 11.12
C LYS A 47 3.43 -6.15 12.18
N SER A 48 2.79 -5.33 13.00
CA SER A 48 3.44 -4.89 14.22
C SER A 48 3.62 -6.11 15.11
N HIS A 49 4.85 -6.52 15.37
CA HIS A 49 5.14 -7.30 16.58
C HIS A 49 4.98 -6.37 17.79
N THR A 50 3.74 -6.01 18.10
CA THR A 50 3.35 -5.50 19.42
C THR A 50 2.84 -6.71 20.18
N GLY A 51 3.79 -7.54 20.63
CA GLY A 51 3.51 -8.83 21.22
C GLY A 51 4.76 -9.65 21.53
N GLU A 52 5.84 -9.01 21.99
CA GLU A 52 6.73 -9.65 22.97
C GLU A 52 6.79 -8.71 24.18
N SER A 53 6.29 -9.27 25.28
CA SER A 53 6.01 -8.62 26.54
C SER A 53 7.30 -8.14 27.19
N SER A 54 7.30 -6.91 27.70
CA SER A 54 8.23 -6.54 28.76
C SER A 54 7.81 -7.25 30.04
N LEU A 55 8.18 -8.52 30.21
CA LEU A 55 8.25 -9.25 31.49
C LEU A 55 9.34 -10.31 31.40
#